data_AF-A0A3D1A285-F1
#
_entry.id   AF-A0A3D1A285-F1
#
_cell.length_a   1.000
_cell.length_b   1.000
_cell.length_c   1.000
_cell.angle_alpha   90.00
_cell.angle_beta   90.00
_cell.angle_gamma   90.00
#
_symmetry.space_group_name_H-M   'P 1'
#
loop_
_entity.id
_entity.type
_entity.pdbx_description
1 polymer ?
#
loop_
_entity_poly.entity_id
_entity_poly.type
_entity_poly.pdbx_seq_one_letter_code
_entity_poly.pdbx_strand_id
1 'polypeptide(L)'
;MPRMTEPDKHVFLKEAHVGVITSLRRSGMPYSVPVWWLYESECFWLTGTDNRVWCKQLQNDTRCSLCIEALSPLAGFVAVDGHAELLGRDSFDIWP
;
A
#
# COMPACT_ATOMS: atom_id res chain seq x y z
N MET A 1 16.99 10.66 9.17
CA MET A 1 17.22 10.60 7.71
C MET A 1 16.65 11.86 7.09
N PRO A 2 17.35 12.51 6.15
CA PRO A 2 16.77 13.64 5.41
C PRO A 2 15.55 13.18 4.61
N ARG A 3 14.67 14.11 4.25
CA ARG A 3 13.53 13.82 3.37
C ARG A 3 14.05 13.28 2.04
N MET A 4 13.52 12.15 1.60
CA MET A 4 13.87 11.53 0.32
C MET A 4 13.55 12.50 -0.83
N THR A 5 14.51 12.67 -1.74
CA THR A 5 14.32 13.54 -2.92
C THR A 5 13.36 12.90 -3.92
N GLU A 6 12.74 13.66 -4.82
CA GLU A 6 11.87 13.08 -5.85
C GLU A 6 12.59 12.07 -6.77
N PRO A 7 13.85 12.32 -7.21
CA PRO A 7 14.63 11.30 -7.92
C PRO A 7 14.84 10.02 -7.12
N ASP A 8 15.22 10.13 -5.83
CA ASP A 8 15.45 8.96 -4.99
C ASP A 8 14.15 8.17 -4.73
N LYS A 9 13.03 8.87 -4.53
CA LYS A 9 11.71 8.24 -4.41
C LYS A 9 11.34 7.48 -5.67
N HIS A 10 11.60 8.03 -6.85
CA HIS A 10 11.31 7.36 -8.11
C HIS A 10 12.13 6.09 -8.30
N VAL A 11 13.38 6.05 -7.81
CA VAL A 11 14.21 4.84 -7.78
C VAL A 11 13.67 3.85 -6.74
N PHE A 12 13.45 4.31 -5.51
CA PHE A 12 12.95 3.50 -4.40
C PHE A 12 11.61 2.83 -4.74
N LEU A 13 10.68 3.54 -5.38
CA LEU A 13 9.36 3.03 -5.74
C LEU A 13 9.38 1.98 -6.87
N LYS A 14 10.53 1.75 -7.51
CA LYS A 14 10.73 0.67 -8.49
C LYS A 14 11.31 -0.61 -7.87
N GLU A 15 11.67 -0.57 -6.59
CA GLU A 15 12.30 -1.69 -5.89
C GLU A 15 11.24 -2.58 -5.22
N ALA A 16 11.52 -3.88 -5.16
CA ALA A 16 10.61 -4.88 -4.62
C ALA A 16 10.71 -5.00 -3.09
N HIS A 17 10.29 -3.95 -2.38
CA HIS A 17 10.23 -3.94 -0.91
C HIS A 17 8.87 -4.34 -0.38
N VAL A 18 8.82 -5.01 0.77
CA VAL A 18 7.56 -5.30 1.43
C VAL A 18 6.99 -4.02 2.03
N GLY A 19 5.73 -3.71 1.72
CA GLY A 19 4.99 -2.64 2.37
C GLY A 19 4.22 -3.16 3.58
N VAL A 20 3.79 -2.25 4.45
CA VAL A 20 2.88 -2.49 5.56
C VAL A 20 1.65 -1.62 5.35
N ILE A 21 0.53 -2.25 5.01
CA ILE A 21 -0.77 -1.58 4.93
C ILE A 21 -1.38 -1.54 6.33
N THR A 22 -1.92 -0.39 6.72
CA THR A 22 -2.72 -0.21 7.92
C THR A 22 -4.13 0.14 7.52
N SER A 23 -5.08 -0.66 8.00
CA SER A 23 -6.53 -0.45 7.85
C SER A 23 -7.16 -0.30 9.23
N LEU A 24 -8.42 0.15 9.29
CA LEU A 24 -9.12 0.34 10.55
C LEU A 24 -10.03 -0.84 10.88
N ARG A 25 -9.95 -1.31 12.12
CA ARG A 25 -10.98 -2.18 12.70
C ARG A 25 -12.26 -1.37 12.91
N ARG A 26 -13.40 -2.04 13.06
CA ARG A 26 -14.67 -1.40 13.44
C ARG A 26 -14.58 -0.56 14.73
N SER A 27 -13.68 -0.93 15.65
CA SER A 27 -13.41 -0.17 16.88
C SER A 27 -12.57 1.09 16.66
N GLY A 28 -12.11 1.37 15.44
CA GLY A 28 -11.15 2.43 15.13
C GLY A 28 -9.69 2.06 15.41
N MET A 29 -9.42 0.89 16.01
CA MET A 29 -8.05 0.44 16.25
C MET A 29 -7.37 0.06 14.93
N PRO A 30 -6.07 0.39 14.75
CA PRO A 30 -5.33 0.03 13.55
C PRO A 30 -5.13 -1.48 13.44
N TYR A 31 -5.07 -1.98 12.21
CA TYR A 31 -4.66 -3.33 11.85
C TYR A 31 -3.64 -3.24 10.72
N SER A 32 -2.39 -3.63 11.02
CA SER A 32 -1.26 -3.52 10.11
C SER A 32 -0.76 -4.90 9.69
N VAL A 33 -0.55 -5.10 8.39
CA VAL A 33 -0.08 -6.37 7.82
C VAL A 33 0.87 -6.13 6.65
N PRO A 34 1.83 -7.05 6.40
CA PRO A 34 2.71 -6.95 5.24
C PRO A 34 1.94 -7.19 3.93
N VAL A 35 2.30 -6.46 2.88
CA VAL A 35 1.72 -6.52 1.54
C VAL A 35 2.77 -6.33 0.46
N TRP A 36 2.49 -6.91 -0.71
CA TRP A 36 3.13 -6.53 -1.96
C TRP A 36 2.32 -5.41 -2.63
N TRP A 37 3.02 -4.54 -3.33
CA TRP A 37 2.45 -3.36 -3.96
C TRP A 37 3.13 -3.09 -5.30
N LEU A 38 2.47 -2.28 -6.12
CA LEU A 38 3.00 -1.72 -7.36
C LEU A 38 2.70 -0.22 -7.36
N TYR A 39 3.68 0.62 -7.69
CA TYR A 39 3.45 2.04 -7.90
C TYR A 39 3.39 2.33 -9.41
N GLU A 40 2.23 2.76 -9.88
CA GLU A 40 1.96 3.02 -11.29
C GLU A 40 0.91 4.11 -11.45
N SER A 41 1.13 5.04 -12.40
CA SER A 41 0.23 6.17 -12.67
C SER A 41 -0.17 6.95 -11.41
N GLU A 42 0.81 7.25 -10.54
CA GLU A 42 0.64 7.98 -9.27
C GLU A 42 -0.22 7.28 -8.21
N CYS A 43 -0.52 5.99 -8.41
CA CYS A 43 -1.31 5.17 -7.50
C CYS A 43 -0.51 3.98 -6.97
N PHE A 44 -0.82 3.58 -5.73
CA PHE A 44 -0.37 2.31 -5.16
C PHE A 44 -1.42 1.24 -5.39
N TRP A 45 -1.04 0.21 -6.13
CA TRP A 45 -1.85 -0.95 -6.42
C TRP A 45 -1.51 -2.07 -5.46
N LEU A 46 -2.53 -2.67 -4.86
CA LEU A 46 -2.41 -3.80 -3.96
C LEU A 46 -3.34 -4.91 -4.42
N THR A 47 -2.89 -6.15 -4.29
CA THR A 47 -3.71 -7.32 -4.61
C THR A 47 -4.03 -8.09 -3.33
N GLY A 48 -5.28 -8.51 -3.20
CA GLY A 48 -5.76 -9.21 -2.02
C GLY A 48 -6.96 -10.06 -2.36
N THR A 49 -7.18 -11.09 -1.55
CA THR A 49 -8.40 -11.91 -1.62
C THR A 49 -9.45 -11.34 -0.68
N ASP A 50 -10.73 -11.43 -1.08
CA ASP A 50 -11.89 -10.99 -0.31
C ASP A 50 -11.97 -11.56 1.12
N ASN A 51 -11.35 -12.71 1.36
CA ASN A 51 -11.29 -13.35 2.66
C ASN A 51 -10.27 -12.74 3.64
N ARG A 52 -9.33 -11.90 3.17
CA ARG A 52 -8.31 -11.27 4.03
C ARG A 52 -8.94 -10.20 4.91
N VAL A 53 -8.50 -10.16 6.17
CA VAL A 53 -9.03 -9.25 7.19
C VAL A 53 -8.92 -7.78 6.74
N TRP A 54 -7.75 -7.37 6.24
CA TRP A 54 -7.52 -6.00 5.77
C TRP A 54 -8.38 -5.65 4.54
N CYS A 55 -8.58 -6.58 3.59
CA CYS A 55 -9.47 -6.36 2.45
C CYS A 55 -10.91 -6.15 2.90
N LYS A 56 -11.43 -6.97 3.83
CA LYS A 56 -12.77 -6.79 4.41
C LYS A 56 -12.90 -5.48 5.17
N GLN A 57 -11.84 -5.06 5.85
CA GLN A 57 -11.83 -3.78 6.54
C GLN A 57 -11.92 -2.62 5.55
N LEU A 58 -11.14 -2.64 4.46
CA LEU A 58 -11.19 -1.62 3.41
C LEU A 58 -12.52 -1.60 2.65
N GLN A 59 -13.23 -2.73 2.54
CA GLN A 59 -14.60 -2.77 2.02
C GLN A 59 -15.59 -1.95 2.88
N ASN A 60 -15.32 -1.79 4.18
CA ASN A 60 -16.21 -1.09 5.10
C ASN A 60 -15.73 0.35 5.41
N ASP A 61 -14.42 0.57 5.45
CA ASP A 61 -13.79 1.85 5.73
C ASP A 61 -12.54 1.97 4.86
N THR A 62 -12.61 2.84 3.85
CA THR A 62 -11.57 2.95 2.82
C THR A 62 -10.31 3.65 3.32
N ARG A 63 -10.32 4.26 4.52
CA ARG A 63 -9.16 4.97 5.06
C ARG A 63 -8.04 4.00 5.40
N CYS A 64 -6.85 4.28 4.88
CA CYS A 64 -5.68 3.46 5.10
C CYS A 64 -4.38 4.26 5.04
N SER A 65 -3.31 3.65 5.55
CA SER A 65 -1.94 4.11 5.31
C SER A 65 -1.06 2.97 4.82
N LEU A 66 -0.10 3.28 3.95
CA LEU A 66 0.91 2.34 3.46
C LEU A 66 2.29 2.88 3.84
N CYS A 67 3.09 2.05 4.51
CA CYS A 67 4.47 2.33 4.83
C CYS A 67 5.38 1.30 4.13
N ILE A 68 6.38 1.77 3.39
CA ILE A 68 7.38 0.93 2.71
C ILE A 68 8.72 1.38 3.23
N GLU A 69 9.44 0.49 3.91
CA GLU A 69 10.78 0.74 4.43
C GLU A 69 11.79 -0.15 3.72
N ALA A 70 12.95 0.41 3.42
CA ALA A 70 14.10 -0.36 3.00
C ALA A 70 15.37 0.12 3.71
N LEU A 71 16.28 -0.82 3.96
CA LEU A 71 17.62 -0.52 4.48
C LEU A 71 18.68 -0.51 3.37
N SER A 72 18.33 -0.98 2.17
CA SER A 72 19.22 -1.12 1.01
C SER A 72 18.38 -1.22 -0.26
N PRO A 73 18.88 -0.74 -1.42
CA PRO A 73 20.11 0.02 -1.64
C PRO A 73 20.02 1.49 -1.20
N LEU A 74 18.82 2.05 -1.10
CA LEU A 74 18.56 3.37 -0.54
C LEU A 74 17.87 3.21 0.82
N ALA A 75 18.60 3.47 1.90
CA ALA A 75 18.02 3.43 3.24
C ALA A 75 16.99 4.56 3.41
N GLY A 76 15.75 4.22 3.74
CA GLY A 76 14.67 5.17 3.89
C GLY A 76 13.30 4.51 3.90
N PHE A 77 12.26 5.35 3.92
CA PHE A 77 10.89 4.89 3.81
C PHE A 77 10.04 5.86 3.00
N VAL A 78 9.00 5.32 2.39
CA VAL A 78 7.87 6.06 1.83
C VAL A 78 6.64 5.71 2.66
N ALA A 79 5.94 6.72 3.18
CA ALA A 79 4.67 6.56 3.87
C ALA A 79 3.62 7.43 3.19
N VAL A 80 2.44 6.87 2.94
CA VAL A 80 1.30 7.54 2.32
C VAL A 80 0.02 7.22 3.08
N ASP A 81 -0.79 8.25 3.31
CA ASP A 81 -2.17 8.11 3.80
C ASP A 81 -3.13 8.31 2.62
N GLY A 82 -4.23 7.56 2.58
CA GLY A 82 -5.16 7.63 1.46
C GLY A 82 -6.49 6.92 1.71
N HIS A 83 -7.28 6.87 0.65
CA HIS A 83 -8.50 6.07 0.59
C HIS A 83 -8.33 4.99 -0.47
N ALA A 84 -8.56 3.74 -0.10
CA ALA A 84 -8.53 2.62 -1.03
C ALA A 84 -9.77 2.63 -1.93
N GLU A 85 -9.55 2.48 -3.23
CA GLU A 85 -10.60 2.14 -4.19
C GLU A 85 -10.61 0.62 -4.39
N LEU A 86 -11.80 0.02 -4.32
CA LEU A 86 -11.95 -1.42 -4.46
C LEU A 86 -12.39 -1.77 -5.88
N LEU A 87 -11.51 -2.44 -6.59
CA LEU A 87 -11.77 -2.95 -7.93
C LEU A 87 -12.00 -4.45 -7.86
N GLY A 88 -13.23 -4.87 -8.15
CA GLY A 88 -13.62 -6.27 -8.19
C GLY A 88 -13.22 -6.93 -9.50
N ARG A 89 -13.11 -8.27 -9.48
CA ARG A 89 -12.73 -9.08 -10.66
C ARG A 89 -13.68 -8.90 -11.84
N ASP A 90 -14.95 -8.65 -11.59
CA ASP A 90 -15.97 -8.42 -12.63
C ASP A 90 -15.83 -7.03 -13.27
N SER A 91 -15.15 -6.09 -12.60
CA SER A 91 -15.00 -4.70 -13.02
C SER A 91 -13.60 -4.35 -13.52
N PHE A 92 -12.58 -5.14 -13.18
CA PHE A 92 -11.19 -4.84 -13.49
C PHE A 92 -10.31 -6.08 -13.33
N ASP A 93 -9.42 -6.32 -14.29
CA ASP A 93 -8.29 -7.24 -14.15
C ASP A 93 -6.99 -6.43 -14.23
N ILE A 94 -6.12 -6.63 -13.25
CA ILE A 94 -4.80 -5.98 -13.20
C ILE A 94 -3.83 -6.65 -14.19
N TRP A 95 -4.17 -7.86 -14.65
CA TRP A 95 -3.42 -8.61 -15.65
C TRP A 95 -4.11 -8.46 -17.00
N PRO A 96 -3.36 -8.18 -18.08
CA PRO A 96 -3.90 -8.12 -19.43
C PRO A 96 -4.43 -9.48 -19.92
#